data_AF-A0A920BGW2-F1
#
_entry.id   AF-A0A920BGW2-F1
#
_cell.length_a   1.000
_cell.length_b   1.000
_cell.length_c   1.000
_cell.angle_alpha   90.00
_cell.angle_beta   90.00
_cell.angle_gamma   90.00
#
_symmetry.space_group_name_H-M   'P 1'
#
loop_
_entity.id
_entity.type
_entity.pdbx_description
1 polymer ?
#
loop_
_entity_poly.entity_id
_entity_poly.type
_entity_poly.pdbx_seq_one_letter_code
_entity_poly.pdbx_strand_id
1 'polypeptide(L)' 'MSELPKLEDLGDISGKRVLVRTDFNVPLDNGIIRDDLRIREAIQL' A
#
# COMPACT_ATOMS: atom_id res chain seq x y z
N MET A 1 0.58 24.67 10.34
CA MET A 1 0.31 23.45 9.55
C MET A 1 0.13 22.32 10.54
N SER A 2 -0.96 21.57 10.48
CA SER A 2 -1.14 20.37 11.34
C SER A 2 -0.33 19.22 10.77
N GLU A 3 0.24 18.37 11.64
CA GLU A 3 0.87 17.13 11.21
C GLU A 3 -0.15 16.20 10.55
N LEU A 4 0.32 15.41 9.58
CA LEU A 4 -0.49 14.36 8.97
C LEU A 4 -0.50 13.14 9.92
N PRO A 5 -1.67 12.52 10.16
CA PRO A 5 -1.74 11.27 10.92
C PRO A 5 -0.90 10.18 10.26
N LYS A 6 -0.20 9.40 11.08
CA LYS A 6 0.56 8.23 10.67
C LYS A 6 -0.21 6.94 10.93
N LEU A 7 0.34 5.82 10.48
CA LEU A 7 -0.31 4.51 10.66
C LEU A 7 -0.36 4.11 12.14
N GLU A 8 0.66 4.47 12.92
CA GLU A 8 0.76 4.12 14.35
C GLU A 8 -0.30 4.85 15.19
N ASP A 9 -0.84 5.97 14.69
CA ASP A 9 -1.87 6.76 15.37
C ASP A 9 -3.26 6.09 15.34
N LEU A 10 -3.45 5.03 14.53
CA LEU A 10 -4.74 4.35 14.40
C LEU A 10 -5.15 3.51 15.62
N GLY A 11 -4.19 3.09 16.46
CA GLY A 11 -4.44 2.18 17.58
C GLY A 11 -4.88 0.77 17.14
N ASP A 12 -5.70 0.10 17.95
CA ASP A 12 -6.20 -1.25 17.62
C ASP A 12 -7.27 -1.23 16.52
N ILE A 13 -6.97 -1.90 15.41
CA ILE A 13 -7.83 -2.03 14.24
C ILE A 13 -8.37 -3.45 14.05
N SER A 14 -8.22 -4.32 15.05
CA SER A 14 -8.71 -5.70 15.00
C SER A 14 -10.21 -5.77 14.64
N GLY A 15 -10.55 -6.61 13.67
CA GLY A 15 -11.92 -6.79 13.17
C GLY A 15 -12.44 -5.67 12.27
N LYS A 16 -11.65 -4.63 11.98
CA LYS A 16 -12.02 -3.57 11.04
C LYS A 16 -11.60 -3.93 9.60
N ARG A 17 -12.32 -3.38 8.62
CA ARG A 17 -11.90 -3.38 7.22
C ARG A 17 -11.27 -2.03 6.91
N VAL A 18 -10.05 -2.05 6.37
CA VAL A 18 -9.27 -0.85 6.07
C VAL A 18 -9.08 -0.74 4.56
N LEU A 19 -9.30 0.46 4.02
CA LEU A 19 -8.97 0.77 2.63
C LEU A 19 -7.52 1.25 2.59
N VAL A 20 -6.67 0.53 1.87
CA VAL A 20 -5.28 0.93 1.64
C VAL A 20 -5.15 1.41 0.19
N ARG A 21 -4.68 2.64 0.01
CA ARG A 21 -4.36 3.19 -1.31
C ARG A 21 -2.89 2.91 -1.61
N THR A 22 -2.63 2.11 -2.64
CA THR A 22 -1.27 1.70 -3.05
C THR A 22 -0.90 2.23 -4.43
N ASP A 23 0.39 2.31 -4.71
CA ASP A 23 0.92 2.46 -6.07
C ASP A 23 1.18 1.09 -6.68
N PHE A 24 0.22 0.56 -7.43
CA PHE A 24 0.38 -0.67 -8.22
C PHE A 24 0.57 -0.41 -9.71
N ASN A 25 1.03 0.78 -10.08
CA ASN A 25 1.34 1.10 -11.47
C ASN A 25 2.67 0.44 -11.86
N VAL A 26 2.61 -0.83 -12.27
CA VAL A 26 3.75 -1.67 -12.64
C VAL A 26 3.88 -1.83 -14.16
N PRO A 27 5.10 -2.05 -14.70
CA PRO A 27 5.26 -2.35 -16.12
C PRO A 27 4.64 -3.71 -16.47
N LEU A 28 3.77 -3.68 -17.47
CA LEU A 28 3.12 -4.85 -18.05
C LEU A 28 3.64 -5.09 -19.46
N ASP A 29 3.79 -6.36 -19.81
CA ASP A 29 4.04 -6.81 -21.18
C ASP A 29 3.18 -8.04 -21.46
N ASN A 30 2.29 -7.92 -22.44
CA ASN A 30 1.29 -8.94 -22.78
C ASN A 30 0.46 -9.43 -21.57
N GLY A 31 0.10 -8.51 -20.67
CA GLY A 31 -0.66 -8.80 -19.46
C GLY A 31 0.15 -9.46 -18.35
N ILE A 32 1.46 -9.65 -18.54
CA ILE A 32 2.38 -10.21 -17.55
C ILE A 32 3.19 -9.09 -16.91
N ILE A 33 3.27 -9.10 -15.57
CA ILE A 33 4.12 -8.17 -14.82
C ILE A 33 5.58 -8.48 -15.10
N ARG A 34 6.36 -7.47 -15.52
CA ARG A 34 7.80 -7.62 -15.79
C ARG A 34 8.68 -7.20 -14.62
N ASP A 35 8.18 -6.30 -13.78
CA ASP A 35 8.79 -5.87 -12.54
C ASP A 35 7.70 -5.63 -11.50
N ASP A 36 7.81 -6.30 -10.36
CA ASP A 36 6.85 -6.30 -9.27
C ASP A 36 7.32 -5.48 -8.05
N LEU A 37 8.40 -4.69 -8.18
CA LEU A 37 8.99 -3.92 -7.08
C LEU A 37 7.94 -3.14 -6.27
N ARG A 38 7.08 -2.37 -6.95
CA ARG A 38 6.05 -1.56 -6.30
C ARG A 38 5.00 -2.37 -5.53
N ILE A 39 4.73 -3.60 -5.99
CA ILE A 39 3.82 -4.51 -5.29
C ILE A 39 4.50 -5.03 -4.02
N ARG A 40 5.77 -5.45 -4.13
CA ARG A 40 6.55 -5.96 -2.99
C ARG A 40 6.76 -4.89 -1.91
N GLU A 41 7.05 -3.65 -2.30
CA GLU A 41 7.22 -2.54 -1.37
C GLU A 41 5.93 -2.21 -0.61
N ALA A 42 4.76 -2.33 -1.25
CA ALA A 42 3.48 -2.10 -0.58
C ALA A 42 3.14 -3.11 0.52
N ILE A 43 3.81 -4.27 0.56
CA ILE A 43 3.63 -5.31 1.59
C ILE A 43 4.55 -5.07 2.79
N GLN A 44 5.65 -4.33 2.61
CA GLN A 44 6.58 -4.00 3.70
C GLN A 44 6.09 -2.82 4.55
N LEU A 45 4.98 -2.19 4.16
CA LEU A 45 4.27 -1.19 4.96
C LEU A 45 3.66 -1.80 6.24
#